data_AF-A0A959YQ94-F1
#
_entry.id   AF-A0A959YQ94-F1
#
_cell.length_a   1.000
_cell.length_b   1.000
_cell.length_c   1.000
_cell.angle_alpha   90.00
_cell.angle_beta   90.00
_cell.angle_gamma   90.00
#
_symmetry.space_group_name_H-M   'P 1'
#
loop_
_entity.id
_entity.type
_entity.pdbx_description
1 polymer ?
#
loop_
_entity_poly.entity_id
_entity_poly.type
_entity_poly.pdbx_seq_one_letter_code
_entity_poly.pdbx_strand_id
1 'polypeptide(L)'
;MTLTFKQSILRGIPSELPAAKNFEPAINHAPIRKDILNAEEKKLALRNALRYFPKEQHAVLAQEFAQELKDFGRIYMYRFRPDYEIKAKHIEEFPHQSKQAAGIMLMLSNNLDYA
;
A
#
# COMPACT_ATOMS: atom_id res chain seq x y z
N MET A 1 -3.48 21.18 0.63
CA MET A 1 -4.91 20.86 0.80
C MET A 1 -5.04 19.36 0.98
N THR A 2 -5.85 18.92 1.93
CA THR A 2 -6.09 17.49 2.19
C THR A 2 -7.01 16.93 1.09
N LEU A 3 -6.65 15.80 0.48
CA LEU A 3 -7.49 15.17 -0.54
C LEU A 3 -8.78 14.64 0.08
N THR A 4 -9.90 14.78 -0.64
CA THR A 4 -11.15 14.11 -0.26
C THR A 4 -11.01 12.59 -0.45
N PHE A 5 -11.85 11.80 0.23
CA PHE A 5 -11.86 10.34 0.11
C PHE A 5 -11.92 9.85 -1.36
N LYS A 6 -12.83 10.42 -2.17
CA LYS A 6 -12.96 10.09 -3.60
C LYS A 6 -11.71 10.45 -4.39
N GLN A 7 -11.12 11.64 -4.16
CA GLN A 7 -9.88 12.05 -4.82
C GLN A 7 -8.70 11.14 -4.45
N SER A 8 -8.61 10.73 -3.18
CA SER A 8 -7.56 9.82 -2.71
C SER A 8 -7.61 8.47 -3.42
N ILE A 9 -8.80 7.90 -3.65
CA ILE A 9 -8.96 6.65 -4.40
C ILE A 9 -8.61 6.86 -5.89
N LEU A 10 -9.13 7.92 -6.51
CA LEU A 10 -8.92 8.19 -7.94
C LEU A 10 -7.46 8.53 -8.29
N ARG A 11 -6.67 9.00 -7.31
CA ARG A 11 -5.27 9.38 -7.52
C ARG A 11 -4.39 8.20 -7.94
N GLY A 12 -4.72 6.98 -7.53
CA GLY A 12 -3.88 5.81 -7.76
C GLY A 12 -2.48 5.99 -7.16
N ILE A 13 -1.43 5.65 -7.94
CA ILE A 13 -0.04 5.83 -7.51
C ILE A 13 0.40 7.28 -7.79
N PRO A 14 0.71 8.08 -6.77
CA PRO A 14 1.07 9.47 -6.95
C PRO A 14 2.46 9.64 -7.59
N SER A 15 2.61 10.66 -8.43
CA SER A 15 3.89 11.04 -9.05
C SER A 15 4.91 11.55 -8.03
N GLU A 16 4.42 12.16 -6.94
CA GLU A 16 5.21 12.59 -5.79
C GLU A 16 5.14 11.53 -4.69
N LEU A 17 6.28 11.24 -4.06
CA LEU A 17 6.34 10.29 -2.96
C LEU A 17 5.57 10.82 -1.75
N PRO A 18 4.57 10.07 -1.23
CA PRO A 18 3.94 10.38 0.07
C PRO A 18 4.98 10.36 1.19
N ALA A 19 4.68 10.93 2.36
CA ALA A 19 5.56 10.79 3.52
C ALA A 19 5.70 9.30 3.96
N ALA A 20 6.84 8.97 4.57
CA ALA A 20 7.03 7.64 5.18
C ALA A 20 5.97 7.42 6.27
N LYS A 21 5.49 6.18 6.40
CA LYS A 21 4.60 5.81 7.51
C LYS A 21 5.42 5.43 8.72
N ASN A 22 4.95 5.86 9.90
CA ASN A 22 5.47 5.37 11.16
C ASN A 22 4.96 3.95 11.43
N PHE A 23 5.77 3.15 12.11
CA PHE A 23 5.33 1.86 12.63
C PHE A 23 4.30 2.07 13.75
N GLU A 24 3.18 1.34 13.69
CA GLU A 24 2.09 1.48 14.66
C GLU A 24 2.03 0.28 15.61
N PRO A 25 2.65 0.35 16.80
CA PRO A 25 2.77 -0.80 17.70
C PRO A 25 1.43 -1.27 18.28
N ALA A 26 0.40 -0.41 18.25
CA ALA A 26 -0.93 -0.72 18.78
C ALA A 26 -1.77 -1.62 17.85
N ILE A 27 -1.37 -1.78 16.58
CA ILE A 27 -2.07 -2.62 15.61
C ILE A 27 -1.40 -4.00 15.58
N ASN A 28 -2.22 -5.04 15.45
CA ASN A 28 -1.70 -6.40 15.26
C ASN A 28 -1.03 -6.51 13.88
N HIS A 29 0.27 -6.76 13.87
CA HIS A 29 1.03 -6.96 12.65
C HIS A 29 1.19 -8.44 12.34
N ALA A 30 1.17 -8.76 11.04
CA ALA A 30 1.48 -10.11 10.60
C ALA A 30 2.87 -10.55 11.11
N PRO A 31 3.05 -11.82 11.52
CA PRO A 31 4.33 -12.31 12.00
C PRO A 31 5.40 -12.22 10.89
N ILE A 32 6.64 -11.96 11.30
CA ILE A 32 7.79 -11.89 10.41
C ILE A 32 7.93 -13.21 9.65
N ARG A 33 8.02 -13.13 8.32
CA ARG A 33 8.22 -14.31 7.46
C ARG A 33 9.69 -14.72 7.48
N LYS A 34 9.94 -16.03 7.39
CA LYS A 34 11.31 -16.56 7.31
C LYS A 34 12.04 -15.98 6.09
N ASP A 35 13.27 -15.52 6.30
CA ASP A 35 14.15 -15.08 5.22
C ASP A 35 14.72 -16.29 4.49
N ILE A 36 14.01 -16.72 3.45
CA ILE A 36 14.35 -17.90 2.65
C ILE A 36 14.90 -17.55 1.27
N LEU A 37 14.88 -16.26 0.90
CA LEU A 37 15.28 -15.81 -0.42
C LEU A 37 16.80 -15.67 -0.52
N ASN A 38 17.36 -16.17 -1.60
CA ASN A 38 18.76 -15.92 -1.94
C ASN A 38 18.96 -14.49 -2.49
N ALA A 39 20.22 -14.10 -2.72
CA ALA A 39 20.55 -12.74 -3.16
C ALA A 39 19.89 -12.35 -4.49
N GLU A 40 19.79 -13.27 -5.46
CA GLU A 40 19.17 -13.00 -6.76
C GLU A 40 17.65 -12.91 -6.66
N GLU A 41 17.04 -13.74 -5.81
CA GLU A 41 15.61 -13.68 -5.53
C GLU A 41 15.22 -12.39 -4.80
N LYS A 42 16.06 -11.91 -3.88
CA LYS A 42 15.86 -10.60 -3.24
C LYS A 42 15.91 -9.46 -4.26
N LYS A 43 16.90 -9.46 -5.16
CA LYS A 43 16.96 -8.49 -6.27
C LYS A 43 15.72 -8.56 -7.16
N LEU A 44 15.25 -9.77 -7.49
CA LEU A 44 14.04 -9.96 -8.28
C LEU A 44 12.79 -9.45 -7.56
N ALA A 45 12.65 -9.71 -6.25
CA ALA A 45 11.56 -9.19 -5.43
C ALA A 45 11.51 -7.65 -5.46
N LEU A 46 12.67 -6.99 -5.32
CA LEU A 46 12.76 -5.53 -5.42
C LEU A 46 12.38 -5.03 -6.81
N ARG A 47 12.86 -5.66 -7.89
CA ARG A 47 12.46 -5.29 -9.26
C ARG A 47 10.95 -5.45 -9.49
N ASN A 48 10.36 -6.52 -8.97
CA ASN A 48 8.92 -6.78 -9.05
C ASN A 48 8.10 -5.74 -8.30
N ALA A 49 8.59 -5.26 -7.14
CA ALA A 49 7.96 -4.18 -6.39
C ALA A 49 8.10 -2.83 -7.11
N LEU A 50 9.29 -2.51 -7.64
CA LEU A 50 9.58 -1.23 -8.27
C LEU A 50 8.83 -1.02 -9.60
N ARG A 51 8.37 -2.09 -10.27
CA ARG A 51 7.63 -1.98 -11.55
C ARG A 51 6.34 -1.17 -11.47
N TYR A 52 5.78 -1.01 -10.27
CA TYR A 52 4.55 -0.25 -10.05
C TYR A 52 4.80 1.26 -9.98
N PHE A 53 6.06 1.71 -9.86
CA PHE A 53 6.40 3.10 -9.55
C PHE A 53 7.22 3.77 -10.67
N PRO A 54 7.11 5.11 -10.83
CA PRO A 54 7.97 5.89 -11.71
C PRO A 54 9.45 5.71 -11.37
N LYS A 55 10.33 5.74 -12.39
CA LYS A 55 11.78 5.49 -12.22
C LYS A 55 12.46 6.48 -11.28
N GLU A 56 11.95 7.71 -11.27
CA GLU A 56 12.43 8.82 -10.43
C GLU A 56 12.28 8.50 -8.94
N GLN A 57 11.33 7.63 -8.58
CA GLN A 57 11.10 7.21 -7.20
C GLN A 57 11.95 5.99 -6.79
N HIS A 58 12.58 5.29 -7.75
CA HIS A 58 13.22 4.00 -7.48
C HIS A 58 14.40 4.10 -6.52
N ALA A 59 15.15 5.19 -6.53
CA ALA A 59 16.29 5.36 -5.63
C ALA A 59 15.89 5.32 -4.15
N VAL A 60 14.76 5.94 -3.81
CA VAL A 60 14.21 5.96 -2.44
C VAL A 60 13.50 4.64 -2.15
N LEU A 61 12.59 4.22 -3.04
CA LEU A 61 11.76 3.03 -2.82
C LEU A 61 12.57 1.73 -2.78
N ALA A 62 13.67 1.63 -3.51
CA ALA A 62 14.51 0.42 -3.48
C ALA A 62 15.12 0.19 -2.10
N GLN A 63 15.56 1.25 -1.42
CA GLN A 63 16.11 1.16 -0.06
C GLN A 63 15.02 0.77 0.94
N GLU A 64 13.84 1.38 0.83
CA GLU A 64 12.71 1.09 1.71
C GLU A 64 12.18 -0.32 1.53
N PHE A 65 11.98 -0.77 0.29
CA PHE A 65 11.51 -2.12 0.01
C PHE A 65 12.55 -3.18 0.42
N ALA A 66 13.84 -2.88 0.31
CA ALA A 66 14.89 -3.78 0.82
C ALA A 66 14.83 -3.88 2.35
N GLN A 67 14.55 -2.77 3.03
CA GLN A 67 14.39 -2.72 4.49
C GLN A 67 13.11 -3.46 4.92
N GLU A 68 11.97 -3.26 4.25
CA GLU A 68 10.74 -4.01 4.54
C GLU A 68 10.93 -5.52 4.33
N LEU A 69 11.60 -5.92 3.23
CA LEU A 69 11.89 -7.32 2.97
C LEU A 69 12.78 -7.93 4.06
N LYS A 70 13.73 -7.17 4.61
CA LYS A 70 14.60 -7.60 5.70
C LYS A 70 13.85 -7.71 7.03
N ASP A 71 13.05 -6.71 7.36
CA ASP A 71 12.42 -6.60 8.69
C ASP A 71 11.18 -7.47 8.81
N PHE A 72 10.42 -7.63 7.71
CA PHE A 72 9.14 -8.32 7.71
C PHE A 72 9.11 -9.59 6.84
N GLY A 73 10.15 -9.82 6.04
CA GLY A 73 10.17 -10.90 5.04
C GLY A 73 9.23 -10.65 3.87
N ARG A 74 8.66 -9.43 3.75
CA ARG A 74 7.72 -9.01 2.70
C ARG A 74 7.86 -7.53 2.40
N ILE A 75 7.55 -7.15 1.16
CA ILE A 75 7.44 -5.76 0.74
C ILE A 75 5.94 -5.41 0.76
N TYR A 76 5.52 -4.64 1.76
CA TYR A 76 4.15 -4.17 1.93
C TYR A 76 3.89 -2.83 1.26
N MET A 77 4.95 -2.07 0.98
CA MET A 77 4.88 -0.72 0.43
C MET A 77 4.15 0.24 1.37
N TYR A 78 4.49 0.23 2.66
CA TYR A 78 3.73 0.92 3.71
C TYR A 78 3.52 2.41 3.44
N ARG A 79 4.49 3.07 2.78
CA ARG A 79 4.39 4.47 2.32
C ARG A 79 3.08 4.78 1.60
N PHE A 80 2.56 3.84 0.82
CA PHE A 80 1.37 4.02 -0.01
C PHE A 80 0.06 3.59 0.67
N ARG A 81 0.11 3.15 1.94
CA ARG A 81 -1.11 2.93 2.72
C ARG A 81 -1.87 4.26 2.83
N PRO A 82 -3.17 4.30 2.51
CA PRO A 82 -3.95 5.54 2.58
C PRO A 82 -4.02 6.08 4.01
N ASP A 83 -4.15 7.41 4.13
CA ASP A 83 -4.32 8.12 5.41
C ASP A 83 -5.78 8.18 5.87
N TYR A 84 -6.73 7.90 5.00
CA TYR A 84 -8.13 7.79 5.41
C TYR A 84 -8.35 6.48 6.18
N GLU A 85 -9.29 6.51 7.11
CA GLU A 85 -9.78 5.31 7.80
C GLU A 85 -10.38 4.34 6.76
N ILE A 86 -9.76 3.16 6.63
CA ILE A 86 -10.27 2.09 5.78
C ILE A 86 -11.40 1.41 6.53
N LYS A 87 -12.63 1.64 6.09
CA LYS A 87 -13.83 0.96 6.59
C LYS A 87 -14.88 0.86 5.51
N ALA A 88 -15.84 -0.04 5.70
CA ALA A 88 -17.03 -0.06 4.85
C ALA A 88 -17.77 1.30 4.94
N LYS A 89 -18.15 1.83 3.78
CA LYS A 89 -18.86 3.10 3.62
C LYS A 89 -20.11 2.91 2.76
N HIS A 90 -20.99 3.89 2.72
CA HIS A 90 -22.12 3.84 1.81
C HIS A 90 -21.63 3.78 0.36
N ILE A 91 -22.28 2.99 -0.49
CA ILE A 91 -21.82 2.71 -1.86
C ILE A 91 -21.59 3.99 -2.69
N GLU A 92 -22.41 5.02 -2.45
CA GLU A 92 -22.34 6.34 -3.12
C GLU A 92 -21.16 7.22 -2.66
N GLU A 93 -20.48 6.85 -1.57
CA GLU A 93 -19.25 7.54 -1.11
C GLU A 93 -18.03 7.14 -1.93
N PHE A 94 -18.05 5.98 -2.60
CA PHE A 94 -16.95 5.53 -3.45
C PHE A 94 -17.03 6.19 -4.83
N PRO A 95 -15.88 6.58 -5.44
CA PRO A 95 -15.88 7.09 -6.81
C PRO A 95 -16.08 5.94 -7.80
N HIS A 96 -17.18 5.97 -8.57
CA HIS A 96 -17.50 4.86 -9.46
C HIS A 96 -18.27 5.32 -10.69
N GLN A 97 -18.15 4.56 -11.79
CA GLN A 97 -19.00 4.70 -12.98
C GLN A 97 -20.06 3.59 -13.05
N SER A 98 -19.82 2.48 -12.34
CA SER A 98 -20.72 1.32 -12.24
C SER A 98 -20.91 0.95 -10.77
N LYS A 99 -22.15 0.64 -10.40
CA LYS A 99 -22.49 0.23 -9.02
C LYS A 99 -21.74 -1.04 -8.60
N GLN A 100 -21.43 -1.92 -9.54
CA GLN A 100 -20.65 -3.14 -9.29
C GLN A 100 -19.23 -2.80 -8.82
N ALA A 101 -18.56 -1.83 -9.45
CA ALA A 101 -17.24 -1.38 -9.02
C ALA A 101 -17.26 -0.75 -7.62
N ALA A 102 -18.31 0.02 -7.31
CA ALA A 102 -18.52 0.57 -5.97
C ALA A 102 -18.70 -0.55 -4.92
N GLY A 103 -19.49 -1.58 -5.25
CA GLY A 103 -19.65 -2.76 -4.39
C GLY A 103 -18.33 -3.48 -4.12
N ILE A 104 -17.46 -3.62 -5.12
CA ILE A 104 -16.12 -4.22 -4.94
C ILE A 104 -15.26 -3.35 -4.00
N MET A 105 -15.20 -2.04 -4.22
CA MET A 105 -14.41 -1.14 -3.35
C MET A 105 -14.91 -1.14 -1.90
N LEU A 106 -16.23 -1.24 -1.70
CA LEU A 106 -16.84 -1.42 -0.38
C LEU A 106 -16.33 -2.71 0.27
N MET A 107 -16.42 -3.84 -0.44
CA MET A 107 -15.97 -5.14 0.10
C MET A 107 -14.46 -5.18 0.37
N LEU A 108 -13.65 -4.54 -0.48
CA LEU A 108 -12.21 -4.38 -0.24
C LEU A 108 -11.95 -3.59 1.04
N SER A 109 -12.68 -2.50 1.26
CA SER A 109 -12.54 -1.68 2.46
C SER A 109 -13.00 -2.44 3.71
N ASN A 110 -14.05 -3.25 3.61
CA ASN A 110 -14.51 -4.12 4.70
C ASN A 110 -13.45 -5.15 5.11
N ASN A 111 -12.77 -5.77 4.14
CA ASN A 111 -11.73 -6.77 4.43
C ASN A 111 -10.45 -6.18 5.03
N LEU A 112 -10.22 -4.88 4.84
CA LEU A 112 -9.03 -4.16 5.28
C LEU A 112 -9.30 -3.24 6.48
N ASP A 113 -10.50 -3.32 7.05
CA ASP A 113 -10.88 -2.61 8.28
C ASP A 113 -10.04 -3.12 9.46
N TYR A 114 -9.81 -2.27 10.46
CA TYR A 114 -8.95 -2.51 11.62
C TYR A 114 -9.51 -3.52 12.65
N ALA A 115 -10.52 -4.31 12.27
CA ALA A 115 -11.25 -5.22 13.14
C ALA A 115 -10.37 -6.26 13.88
#